data_AF-A0A0K1Q3Q4-F1
#
_entry.id   AF-A0A0K1Q3Q4-F1
#
_cell.length_a   1.000
_cell.length_b   1.000
_cell.length_c   1.000
_cell.angle_alpha   90.00
_cell.angle_beta   90.00
_cell.angle_gamma   90.00
#
_symmetry.space_group_name_H-M   'P 1'
#
loop_
_entity.id
_entity.type
_entity.pdbx_description
1 polymer ?
#
loop_
_entity_poly.entity_id
_entity_poly.type
_entity_poly.pdbx_seq_one_letter_code
_entity_poly.pdbx_strand_id
1 'polypeptide(L)'
;MTDDELATLRRWLSEGAPSTNGGVHPSTFADPRTIRGHAQFLRNQWYRPMTDPNDADACGHCHAGAPVNPATFPAPGATPCTTCHGDEGGVTACTTCHGAPGRSYPPRDLCFFPEAAAAAGAHARHAGATGSRAEGLPCTVCHPTPTRDNVLLSGTAHLDTHVEVFFDYARAGNQAQFDATTKRCTGTCHARGGARPDVAWTDPLQNPAQCNDCHGAPPANHYAGACTSCHREANATGTALTNPVLHVNGRVDLGDGSGQCGACHGAGESPWPSSGAHAAHANPSAARPVPCESCHSVPSAGQKHPIGGGARVTFGGLAIAGGSRATFDPTTKTCSQTYCHTGRGANAPDPKWTDGPSSAACGACHSIPPPAPHATETNCGANTLCHQGSLSSGTTFTALGKAAHVDGTVTRGL
;
A
#
# COMPACT_ATOMS: atom_id res chain seq x y z
N MET A 1 -14.88 45.60 -7.52
CA MET A 1 -15.62 45.69 -6.26
C MET A 1 -15.75 47.16 -5.92
N THR A 2 -16.97 47.68 -5.87
CA THR A 2 -17.25 49.10 -5.60
C THR A 2 -17.16 49.41 -4.10
N ASP A 3 -17.10 50.70 -3.75
CA ASP A 3 -17.08 51.12 -2.34
C ASP A 3 -18.35 50.70 -1.58
N ASP A 4 -19.50 50.64 -2.27
CA ASP A 4 -20.76 50.15 -1.72
C ASP A 4 -20.75 48.63 -1.47
N GLU A 5 -20.13 47.86 -2.36
CA GLU A 5 -19.93 46.42 -2.17
C GLU A 5 -18.98 46.16 -0.98
N LEU A 6 -17.92 46.98 -0.83
CA LEU A 6 -16.98 46.91 0.29
C LEU A 6 -17.61 47.32 1.62
N ALA A 7 -18.44 48.36 1.63
CA ALA A 7 -19.20 48.78 2.81
C ALA A 7 -20.20 47.71 3.23
N THR A 8 -20.88 47.09 2.27
CA THR A 8 -21.82 45.98 2.51
C THR A 8 -21.10 44.75 3.06
N LEU A 9 -19.97 44.35 2.46
CA LEU A 9 -19.13 43.25 2.95
C LEU A 9 -18.57 43.54 4.35
N ARG A 10 -18.10 44.76 4.62
CA ARG A 10 -17.63 45.16 5.96
C ARG A 10 -18.75 45.12 6.98
N ARG A 11 -19.95 45.55 6.61
CA ARG A 11 -21.14 45.49 7.46
C ARG A 11 -21.54 44.04 7.74
N TRP A 12 -21.52 43.18 6.72
CA TRP A 12 -21.75 41.74 6.86
C TRP A 12 -20.67 41.06 7.71
N LEU A 13 -19.42 41.51 7.65
CA LEU A 13 -18.33 41.00 8.49
C LEU A 13 -18.43 41.51 9.93
N SER A 14 -18.84 42.76 10.15
CA SER A 14 -18.95 43.36 11.49
C SER A 14 -20.24 42.97 12.23
N GLU A 15 -21.35 42.82 11.51
CA GLU A 15 -22.65 42.37 12.04
C GLU A 15 -22.78 40.84 11.96
N GLY A 16 -22.06 40.21 11.03
CA GLY A 16 -21.74 38.78 10.97
C GLY A 16 -22.86 37.82 10.51
N ALA A 17 -23.94 38.35 9.95
CA ALA A 17 -24.94 37.64 9.14
C ALA A 17 -25.76 38.66 8.33
N PRO A 18 -26.45 38.27 7.23
CA PRO A 18 -27.44 39.14 6.62
C PRO A 18 -28.53 39.46 7.68
N SER A 19 -28.68 40.73 8.04
CA SER A 19 -29.76 41.14 8.92
C SER A 19 -31.10 40.88 8.21
N THR A 20 -31.87 39.94 8.73
CA THR A 20 -33.26 39.79 8.29
C THR A 20 -34.05 40.95 8.88
N ASN A 21 -34.98 41.53 8.11
CA ASN A 21 -35.76 42.72 8.51
C ASN A 21 -36.70 42.53 9.72
N GLY A 22 -36.52 41.49 10.54
CA GLY A 22 -37.17 41.36 11.85
C GLY A 22 -38.68 41.13 11.82
N GLY A 23 -39.25 40.72 10.68
CA GLY A 23 -40.71 40.71 10.47
C GLY A 23 -41.46 39.74 11.39
N VAL A 24 -41.16 38.44 11.28
CA VAL A 24 -41.82 37.38 12.09
C VAL A 24 -40.88 36.85 13.18
N HIS A 25 -39.56 36.92 12.93
CA HIS A 25 -38.52 36.42 13.82
C HIS A 25 -37.53 37.55 14.11
N PRO A 26 -36.78 37.52 15.24
CA PRO A 26 -35.75 38.51 15.53
C PRO A 26 -34.74 38.64 14.39
N SER A 27 -34.15 39.83 14.20
CA SER A 27 -33.18 40.09 13.12
C SER A 27 -31.96 39.16 13.16
N THR A 28 -31.65 38.61 14.34
CA THR A 28 -30.56 37.67 14.60
C THR A 28 -30.89 36.21 14.28
N PHE A 29 -32.12 35.89 13.86
CA PHE A 29 -32.56 34.50 13.69
C PHE A 29 -31.75 33.74 12.62
N ALA A 30 -31.23 34.45 11.61
CA ALA A 30 -30.36 33.89 10.58
C ALA A 30 -28.87 33.79 10.98
N ASP A 31 -28.45 34.40 12.10
CA ASP A 31 -27.05 34.35 12.54
C ASP A 31 -26.75 32.99 13.22
N PRO A 32 -25.86 32.16 12.65
CA PRO A 32 -25.59 30.84 13.17
C PRO A 32 -24.79 30.86 14.50
N ARG A 33 -24.26 32.02 14.92
CA ARG A 33 -23.43 32.17 16.12
C ARG A 33 -24.21 32.54 17.36
N THR A 34 -25.44 33.04 17.20
CA THR A 34 -26.24 33.51 18.33
C THR A 34 -27.10 32.41 18.93
N ILE A 35 -27.27 32.45 20.25
CA ILE A 35 -28.19 31.57 20.98
C ILE A 35 -29.65 31.77 20.57
N ARG A 36 -29.97 32.88 19.90
CA ARG A 36 -31.30 33.19 19.36
C ARG A 36 -31.46 32.82 17.88
N GLY A 37 -30.46 32.14 17.29
CA GLY A 37 -30.48 31.72 15.90
C GLY A 37 -31.38 30.50 15.67
N HIS A 38 -31.81 30.30 14.43
CA HIS A 38 -32.68 29.18 14.04
C HIS A 38 -32.06 27.82 14.36
N ALA A 39 -30.74 27.66 14.22
CA ALA A 39 -30.05 26.42 14.56
C ALA A 39 -30.18 26.06 16.05
N GLN A 40 -30.07 27.05 16.95
CA GLN A 40 -30.26 26.82 18.38
C GLN A 40 -31.73 26.58 18.72
N PHE A 41 -32.65 27.32 18.08
CA PHE A 41 -34.08 27.08 18.21
C PHE A 41 -34.44 25.63 17.86
N LEU A 42 -33.98 25.14 16.70
CA LEU A 42 -34.18 23.76 16.27
C LEU A 42 -33.59 22.75 17.25
N ARG A 43 -32.36 22.97 17.72
CA ARG A 43 -31.72 22.08 18.69
C ARG A 43 -32.51 21.98 20.00
N ASN A 44 -33.03 23.09 20.50
CA ASN A 44 -33.84 23.13 21.73
C ASN A 44 -35.18 22.41 21.57
N GLN A 45 -35.68 22.31 20.34
CA GLN A 45 -36.93 21.62 19.98
C GLN A 45 -36.67 20.22 19.39
N TRP A 46 -35.47 19.64 19.59
CA TRP A 46 -35.12 18.31 19.09
C TRP A 46 -35.36 18.15 17.58
N TYR A 47 -35.12 19.24 16.83
CA TYR A 47 -35.30 19.34 15.38
C TYR A 47 -36.73 19.04 14.88
N ARG A 48 -37.73 18.97 15.76
CA ARG A 48 -39.14 18.72 15.39
C ARG A 48 -39.70 19.73 14.38
N PRO A 49 -39.44 21.05 14.48
CA PRO A 49 -39.90 22.01 13.48
C PRO A 49 -39.39 21.76 12.04
N MET A 50 -38.36 20.93 11.86
CA MET A 50 -37.86 20.50 10.55
C MET A 50 -38.31 19.09 10.14
N THR A 51 -38.81 18.27 11.07
CA THR A 51 -38.94 16.81 10.88
C THR A 51 -40.33 16.27 11.17
N ASP A 52 -41.15 16.98 11.94
CA ASP A 52 -42.51 16.61 12.27
C ASP A 52 -43.48 17.51 11.48
N PRO A 53 -44.21 16.98 10.50
CA PRO A 53 -45.17 17.77 9.72
C PRO A 53 -46.36 18.26 10.54
N ASN A 54 -46.55 17.82 11.79
CA ASN A 54 -47.62 18.29 12.66
C ASN A 54 -47.11 19.26 13.74
N ASP A 55 -45.82 19.61 13.72
CA ASP A 55 -45.26 20.57 14.65
C ASP A 55 -45.82 21.98 14.36
N ALA A 56 -46.27 22.68 15.40
CA ALA A 56 -46.88 24.00 15.25
C ALA A 56 -45.89 25.05 14.71
N ASP A 57 -44.59 24.84 14.95
CA ASP A 57 -43.52 25.71 14.50
C ASP A 57 -42.87 25.18 13.19
N ALA A 58 -43.48 24.21 12.51
CA ALA A 58 -42.90 23.61 11.32
C ALA A 58 -42.60 24.66 10.24
N CYS A 59 -41.32 24.80 9.90
CA CYS A 59 -40.82 25.92 9.08
C CYS A 59 -41.40 25.89 7.66
N GLY A 60 -41.73 24.69 7.18
CA GLY A 60 -42.34 24.45 5.87
C GLY A 60 -43.67 25.17 5.68
N HIS A 61 -44.41 25.50 6.74
CA HIS A 61 -45.66 26.26 6.62
C HIS A 61 -45.46 27.64 5.98
N CYS A 62 -44.28 28.24 6.14
CA CYS A 62 -43.97 29.58 5.62
C CYS A 62 -42.82 29.60 4.61
N HIS A 63 -41.87 28.66 4.70
CA HIS A 63 -40.63 28.66 3.92
C HIS A 63 -40.59 27.53 2.89
N ALA A 64 -40.24 27.86 1.65
CA ALA A 64 -39.91 26.87 0.62
C ALA A 64 -38.56 26.18 0.92
N GLY A 65 -38.42 24.92 0.50
CA GLY A 65 -37.18 24.15 0.68
C GLY A 65 -37.01 23.53 2.07
N ALA A 66 -38.02 23.60 2.93
CA ALA A 66 -38.07 22.84 4.18
C ALA A 66 -38.29 21.34 3.93
N PRO A 67 -37.84 20.44 4.82
CA PRO A 67 -37.93 19.00 4.59
C PRO A 67 -39.35 18.45 4.73
N VAL A 68 -40.13 19.04 5.65
CA VAL A 68 -41.53 18.69 5.91
C VAL A 68 -42.43 19.85 5.54
N ASN A 69 -43.60 19.54 4.96
CA ASN A 69 -44.60 20.50 4.51
C ASN A 69 -44.04 21.71 3.73
N PRO A 70 -43.15 21.56 2.73
CA PRO A 70 -42.57 22.71 2.05
C PRO A 70 -43.66 23.60 1.46
N ALA A 71 -43.68 24.90 1.83
CA ALA A 71 -44.69 25.83 1.38
C ALA A 71 -44.71 25.91 -0.15
N THR A 72 -45.81 25.47 -0.76
CA THR A 72 -46.08 25.70 -2.18
C THR A 72 -46.43 27.17 -2.45
N PHE A 73 -46.87 27.89 -1.41
CA PHE A 73 -47.07 29.33 -1.40
C PHE A 73 -46.36 29.94 -0.18
N PRO A 74 -45.06 30.25 -0.30
CA PRO A 74 -44.28 30.82 0.80
C PRO A 74 -44.87 32.14 1.27
N ALA A 75 -44.70 32.46 2.55
CA ALA A 75 -45.12 33.75 3.08
C ALA A 75 -44.39 34.88 2.32
N PRO A 76 -45.06 36.01 2.00
CA PRO A 76 -44.43 37.11 1.28
C PRO A 76 -43.14 37.58 1.97
N GLY A 77 -42.02 37.53 1.26
CA GLY A 77 -40.70 37.91 1.78
C GLY A 77 -39.99 36.82 2.61
N ALA A 78 -40.55 35.62 2.73
CA ALA A 78 -39.87 34.49 3.35
C ALA A 78 -38.74 33.95 2.44
N THR A 79 -37.50 34.05 2.92
CA THR A 79 -36.34 33.49 2.22
C THR A 79 -36.44 31.97 2.13
N PRO A 80 -36.30 31.35 0.94
CA PRO A 80 -36.20 29.91 0.80
C PRO A 80 -34.97 29.35 1.53
N CYS A 81 -35.09 28.17 2.12
CA CYS A 81 -34.00 27.55 2.88
C CYS A 81 -32.76 27.34 2.00
N THR A 82 -32.97 26.98 0.74
CA THR A 82 -31.92 26.69 -0.25
C THR A 82 -31.11 27.91 -0.68
N THR A 83 -31.54 29.13 -0.32
CA THR A 83 -30.74 30.34 -0.55
C THR A 83 -29.45 30.33 0.26
N CYS A 84 -29.48 29.79 1.49
CA CYS A 84 -28.29 29.64 2.33
C CYS A 84 -27.78 28.19 2.35
N HIS A 85 -28.68 27.21 2.27
CA HIS A 85 -28.34 25.79 2.25
C HIS A 85 -28.28 25.27 0.81
N GLY A 86 -27.23 25.63 0.07
CA GLY A 86 -27.08 25.34 -1.36
C GLY A 86 -26.46 23.99 -1.72
N ASP A 87 -25.96 23.23 -0.73
CA ASP A 87 -25.34 21.92 -0.97
C ASP A 87 -26.36 20.89 -1.49
N GLU A 88 -25.87 19.80 -2.09
CA GLU A 88 -26.73 18.71 -2.56
C GLU A 88 -27.48 18.06 -1.35
N GLY A 89 -28.80 18.22 -1.33
CA GLY A 89 -29.66 17.86 -0.19
C GLY A 89 -30.13 19.05 0.64
N GLY A 90 -29.65 20.27 0.36
CA GLY A 90 -30.07 21.51 1.01
C GLY A 90 -29.95 21.45 2.53
N VAL A 91 -31.04 21.74 3.24
CA VAL A 91 -31.10 21.66 4.71
C VAL A 91 -30.89 20.24 5.27
N THR A 92 -30.96 19.21 4.42
CA THR A 92 -30.75 17.81 4.80
C THR A 92 -29.34 17.31 4.45
N ALA A 93 -28.49 18.16 3.86
CA ALA A 93 -27.10 17.81 3.56
C ALA A 93 -26.32 17.58 4.87
N CYS A 94 -25.44 16.58 4.92
CA CYS A 94 -24.65 16.28 6.11
C CYS A 94 -23.82 17.49 6.57
N THR A 95 -23.35 18.31 5.63
CA THR A 95 -22.58 19.54 5.84
C THR A 95 -23.37 20.64 6.54
N THR A 96 -24.70 20.59 6.52
CA THR A 96 -25.57 21.52 7.25
C THR A 96 -25.40 21.39 8.77
N CYS A 97 -25.20 20.17 9.26
CA CYS A 97 -25.03 19.89 10.69
C CYS A 97 -23.58 19.56 11.06
N HIS A 98 -22.87 18.82 10.20
CA HIS A 98 -21.54 18.32 10.44
C HIS A 98 -20.51 19.00 9.53
N GLY A 99 -19.55 19.69 10.14
CA GLY A 99 -18.40 20.19 9.41
C GLY A 99 -18.67 21.49 8.64
N ALA A 100 -18.34 21.50 7.36
CA ALA A 100 -18.42 22.65 6.46
C ALA A 100 -18.69 22.19 5.02
N PRO A 101 -19.07 23.07 4.09
CA PRO A 101 -19.23 22.72 2.68
C PRO A 101 -18.03 21.94 2.12
N GLY A 102 -18.28 20.82 1.45
CA GLY A 102 -17.25 19.89 0.96
C GLY A 102 -16.59 18.99 2.03
N ARG A 103 -16.98 19.12 3.32
CA ARG A 103 -16.44 18.34 4.43
C ARG A 103 -17.53 18.06 5.48
N SER A 104 -18.20 16.91 5.38
CA SER A 104 -19.28 16.53 6.30
C SER A 104 -18.79 15.96 7.64
N TYR A 105 -17.68 16.48 8.19
CA TYR A 105 -17.12 16.04 9.47
C TYR A 105 -16.47 17.20 10.26
N PRO A 106 -16.42 17.11 11.60
CA PRO A 106 -15.84 18.16 12.45
C PRO A 106 -14.39 18.53 12.08
N PRO A 107 -13.95 19.77 12.36
CA PRO A 107 -14.69 20.81 13.08
C PRO A 107 -15.72 21.51 12.19
N ARG A 108 -16.62 22.31 12.79
CA ARG A 108 -17.56 23.16 12.02
C ARG A 108 -16.79 24.21 11.19
N ASP A 109 -17.51 24.91 10.31
CA ASP A 109 -16.94 26.01 9.54
C ASP A 109 -16.27 27.06 10.46
N LEU A 110 -14.96 27.21 10.29
CA LEU A 110 -14.12 28.07 11.13
C LEU A 110 -14.37 29.57 10.87
N CYS A 111 -15.01 29.94 9.74
CA CYS A 111 -15.42 31.32 9.49
C CYS A 111 -16.47 31.78 10.50
N PHE A 112 -17.37 30.88 10.90
CA PHE A 112 -18.43 31.18 11.88
C PHE A 112 -18.05 30.71 13.29
N PHE A 113 -17.25 29.66 13.42
CA PHE A 113 -16.87 29.02 14.69
C PHE A 113 -15.35 28.83 14.79
N PRO A 114 -14.56 29.92 14.88
CA PRO A 114 -13.10 29.84 14.90
C PRO A 114 -12.58 29.00 16.09
N GLU A 115 -13.29 28.98 17.21
CA GLU A 115 -12.99 28.15 18.38
C GLU A 115 -13.09 26.64 18.11
N ALA A 116 -13.81 26.23 17.06
CA ALA A 116 -13.98 24.83 16.71
C ALA A 116 -12.68 24.19 16.19
N ALA A 117 -11.68 24.98 15.79
CA ALA A 117 -10.40 24.49 15.26
C ALA A 117 -9.68 23.53 16.23
N ALA A 118 -9.81 23.75 17.54
CA ALA A 118 -9.19 22.92 18.57
C ALA A 118 -9.93 21.59 18.84
N ALA A 119 -11.09 21.35 18.21
CA ALA A 119 -12.04 20.35 18.69
C ALA A 119 -12.02 18.99 17.96
N ALA A 120 -11.21 18.77 16.92
CA ALA A 120 -11.33 17.55 16.09
C ALA A 120 -10.07 17.10 15.31
N GLY A 121 -8.86 17.42 15.80
CA GLY A 121 -7.62 17.14 15.06
C GLY A 121 -7.45 15.65 14.70
N ALA A 122 -7.45 14.75 15.68
CA ALA A 122 -7.28 13.31 15.42
C ALA A 122 -8.44 12.69 14.60
N HIS A 123 -9.67 13.18 14.79
CA HIS A 123 -10.83 12.70 14.03
C HIS A 123 -10.70 12.99 12.52
N ALA A 124 -10.28 14.21 12.15
CA ALA A 124 -10.16 14.61 10.76
C ALA A 124 -9.19 13.72 9.94
N ARG A 125 -8.24 13.04 10.59
CA ARG A 125 -7.34 12.07 9.94
C ARG A 125 -8.02 10.78 9.52
N HIS A 126 -9.06 10.39 10.23
CA HIS A 126 -9.80 9.18 9.91
C HIS A 126 -10.81 9.43 8.80
N ALA A 127 -11.42 10.62 8.75
CA ALA A 127 -12.43 10.96 7.75
C ALA A 127 -11.85 11.40 6.38
N GLY A 128 -10.55 11.71 6.30
CA GLY A 128 -9.86 12.12 5.07
C GLY A 128 -8.81 11.11 4.60
N ALA A 129 -8.31 11.31 3.37
CA ALA A 129 -7.19 10.55 2.84
C ALA A 129 -5.91 10.76 3.67
N THR A 130 -5.06 9.75 3.71
CA THR A 130 -3.80 9.74 4.47
C THR A 130 -2.70 9.05 3.66
N GLY A 131 -1.43 9.16 4.10
CA GLY A 131 -0.33 8.42 3.46
C GLY A 131 -0.48 6.89 3.50
N SER A 132 -1.33 6.36 4.38
CA SER A 132 -1.61 4.92 4.51
C SER A 132 -2.95 4.49 3.90
N ARG A 133 -3.82 5.43 3.50
CA ARG A 133 -5.14 5.15 2.93
C ARG A 133 -5.52 6.20 1.89
N ALA A 134 -5.80 5.75 0.67
CA ALA A 134 -6.23 6.62 -0.43
C ALA A 134 -7.55 7.35 -0.13
N GLU A 135 -8.40 6.77 0.73
CA GLU A 135 -9.68 7.33 1.14
C GLU A 135 -9.82 7.35 2.66
N GLY A 136 -10.66 8.25 3.16
CA GLY A 136 -11.06 8.27 4.57
C GLY A 136 -11.87 7.03 4.94
N LEU A 137 -11.86 6.68 6.22
CA LEU A 137 -12.81 5.73 6.79
C LEU A 137 -14.24 6.27 6.64
N PRO A 138 -15.19 5.42 6.24
CA PRO A 138 -16.59 5.80 6.28
C PRO A 138 -17.05 5.98 7.72
N CYS A 139 -18.05 6.84 7.93
CA CYS A 139 -18.62 7.12 9.25
C CYS A 139 -19.08 5.85 9.96
N THR A 140 -19.56 4.84 9.21
CA THR A 140 -20.00 3.52 9.71
C THR A 140 -18.93 2.74 10.46
N VAL A 141 -17.66 3.15 10.40
CA VAL A 141 -16.62 2.54 11.25
C VAL A 141 -16.74 2.96 12.71
N CYS A 142 -17.25 4.17 12.99
CA CYS A 142 -17.26 4.80 14.31
C CYS A 142 -18.64 5.31 14.77
N HIS A 143 -19.58 5.56 13.84
CA HIS A 143 -20.92 6.08 14.11
C HIS A 143 -21.99 5.36 13.28
N PRO A 144 -23.13 4.95 13.87
CA PRO A 144 -24.19 4.31 13.11
C PRO A 144 -24.60 5.32 12.05
N THR A 145 -24.34 5.02 10.78
CA THR A 145 -24.55 6.03 9.74
C THR A 145 -26.02 6.08 9.40
N PRO A 146 -26.67 7.24 9.53
CA PRO A 146 -28.02 7.39 9.05
C PRO A 146 -28.01 7.35 7.52
N THR A 147 -28.94 6.62 6.92
CA THR A 147 -29.24 6.70 5.49
C THR A 147 -29.92 8.04 5.19
N ARG A 148 -29.80 8.57 3.96
CA ARG A 148 -30.54 9.80 3.55
C ARG A 148 -32.03 9.78 3.96
N ASP A 149 -32.65 8.60 3.93
CA ASP A 149 -34.07 8.40 4.26
C ASP A 149 -34.39 8.43 5.78
N ASN A 150 -33.40 8.32 6.66
CA ASN A 150 -33.59 8.32 8.11
C ASN A 150 -32.90 9.48 8.85
N VAL A 151 -32.10 10.30 8.15
CA VAL A 151 -31.44 11.50 8.72
C VAL A 151 -32.45 12.48 9.35
N LEU A 152 -33.68 12.56 8.81
CA LEU A 152 -34.70 13.52 9.24
C LEU A 152 -35.96 12.90 9.84
N LEU A 153 -35.89 11.64 10.28
CA LEU A 153 -37.02 11.05 10.98
C LEU A 153 -37.05 11.57 12.42
N SER A 154 -38.20 12.13 12.80
CA SER A 154 -38.44 12.61 14.16
C SER A 154 -38.31 11.45 15.15
N GLY A 155 -37.60 11.67 16.27
CA GLY A 155 -37.37 10.66 17.30
C GLY A 155 -36.27 9.63 16.99
N THR A 156 -35.47 9.83 15.93
CA THR A 156 -34.27 9.01 15.69
C THR A 156 -33.12 9.39 16.62
N ALA A 157 -32.24 8.43 16.89
CA ALA A 157 -30.99 8.67 17.62
C ALA A 157 -30.08 9.71 16.93
N HIS A 158 -30.20 9.89 15.61
CA HIS A 158 -29.35 10.87 14.91
C HIS A 158 -29.68 12.33 15.25
N LEU A 159 -30.93 12.63 15.63
CA LEU A 159 -31.41 13.98 15.93
C LEU A 159 -31.69 14.21 17.43
N ASP A 160 -31.11 13.38 18.30
CA ASP A 160 -31.33 13.44 19.76
C ASP A 160 -30.30 14.31 20.51
N THR A 161 -29.50 15.08 19.75
CA THR A 161 -28.40 15.95 20.23
C THR A 161 -27.18 15.23 20.80
N HIS A 162 -27.20 13.89 20.84
CA HIS A 162 -26.08 13.05 21.21
C HIS A 162 -25.43 12.46 19.94
N VAL A 163 -24.22 11.95 20.09
CA VAL A 163 -23.50 11.27 19.01
C VAL A 163 -23.14 9.89 19.53
N GLU A 164 -23.75 8.86 18.95
CA GLU A 164 -23.45 7.47 19.31
C GLU A 164 -22.09 7.11 18.71
N VAL A 165 -21.18 6.64 19.56
CA VAL A 165 -19.92 6.03 19.12
C VAL A 165 -20.07 4.52 19.23
N PHE A 166 -19.97 3.84 18.10
CA PHE A 166 -19.96 2.39 17.97
C PHE A 166 -18.77 2.01 17.09
N PHE A 167 -18.18 0.83 17.27
CA PHE A 167 -17.06 0.42 16.42
C PHE A 167 -17.44 -0.76 15.54
N ASP A 168 -17.22 -0.62 14.23
CA ASP A 168 -17.08 -1.78 13.36
C ASP A 168 -15.77 -2.50 13.75
N TYR A 169 -15.90 -3.53 14.60
CA TYR A 169 -14.75 -4.28 15.09
C TYR A 169 -13.99 -5.02 14.00
N ALA A 170 -14.58 -5.26 12.81
CA ALA A 170 -13.82 -5.83 11.70
C ALA A 170 -12.76 -4.84 11.16
N ARG A 171 -13.00 -3.54 11.30
CA ARG A 171 -12.11 -2.48 10.79
C ARG A 171 -11.32 -1.77 11.90
N ALA A 172 -11.97 -1.43 13.00
CA ALA A 172 -11.36 -0.77 14.15
C ALA A 172 -10.60 -1.75 15.08
N GLY A 173 -10.91 -3.05 14.95
CA GLY A 173 -10.44 -4.16 15.78
C GLY A 173 -11.12 -4.22 17.14
N ASN A 174 -11.13 -5.40 17.72
CA ASN A 174 -11.79 -5.79 18.96
C ASN A 174 -11.33 -5.02 20.21
N GLN A 175 -10.18 -4.37 20.17
CA GLN A 175 -9.70 -3.47 21.24
C GLN A 175 -10.22 -2.03 21.12
N ALA A 176 -11.01 -1.70 20.09
CA ALA A 176 -11.49 -0.34 19.88
C ALA A 176 -12.48 0.09 20.97
N GLN A 177 -12.19 1.22 21.61
CA GLN A 177 -13.00 1.81 22.67
C GLN A 177 -12.97 3.34 22.54
N PHE A 178 -14.04 3.97 23.02
CA PHE A 178 -14.15 5.41 23.13
C PHE A 178 -14.54 5.78 24.55
N ASP A 179 -13.71 6.56 25.21
CA ASP A 179 -14.05 7.18 26.50
C ASP A 179 -14.62 8.57 26.22
N ALA A 180 -15.93 8.73 26.41
CA ALA A 180 -16.62 10.00 26.17
C ALA A 180 -16.20 11.13 27.13
N THR A 181 -15.67 10.79 28.32
CA THR A 181 -15.27 11.77 29.34
C THR A 181 -13.92 12.39 28.98
N THR A 182 -12.95 11.54 28.61
CA THR A 182 -11.61 11.99 28.21
C THR A 182 -11.51 12.28 26.71
N LYS A 183 -12.53 11.89 25.93
CA LYS A 183 -12.58 11.93 24.47
C LYS A 183 -11.44 11.15 23.83
N ARG A 184 -11.01 10.05 24.47
CA ARG A 184 -9.90 9.23 24.00
C ARG A 184 -10.39 8.01 23.25
N CYS A 185 -9.62 7.63 22.24
CA CYS A 185 -9.92 6.51 21.37
C CYS A 185 -8.78 5.49 21.41
N THR A 186 -9.14 4.22 21.53
CA THR A 186 -8.26 3.09 21.28
C THR A 186 -8.71 2.33 20.04
N GLY A 187 -7.84 1.50 19.48
CA GLY A 187 -8.13 0.74 18.27
C GLY A 187 -6.90 0.01 17.77
N THR A 188 -7.03 -0.69 16.64
CA THR A 188 -5.98 -1.59 16.14
C THR A 188 -4.66 -0.86 15.92
N CYS A 189 -4.68 0.39 15.45
CA CYS A 189 -3.46 1.17 15.23
C CYS A 189 -2.94 1.85 16.50
N HIS A 190 -3.79 2.07 17.50
CA HIS A 190 -3.46 2.79 18.74
C HIS A 190 -3.19 1.86 19.94
N ALA A 191 -3.16 0.54 19.71
CA ALA A 191 -2.93 -0.47 20.74
C ALA A 191 -1.72 -1.38 20.43
N ARG A 192 -0.86 -0.99 19.48
CA ARG A 192 0.28 -1.80 19.00
C ARG A 192 1.63 -1.43 19.64
N GLY A 193 1.61 -0.73 20.77
CA GLY A 193 2.82 -0.39 21.53
C GLY A 193 3.71 0.68 20.90
N GLY A 194 3.17 1.49 19.98
CA GLY A 194 3.82 2.71 19.50
C GLY A 194 3.84 3.83 20.53
N ALA A 195 4.43 4.96 20.16
CA ALA A 195 4.59 6.16 20.98
C ALA A 195 3.28 6.93 21.21
N ARG A 196 2.21 6.61 20.47
CA ARG A 196 0.88 7.21 20.63
C ARG A 196 -0.20 6.17 20.89
N PRO A 197 -0.12 5.45 22.03
CA PRO A 197 -1.26 4.71 22.50
C PRO A 197 -2.35 5.69 22.93
N ASP A 198 -3.62 5.36 22.67
CA ASP A 198 -4.76 6.08 23.24
C ASP A 198 -4.85 7.58 22.86
N VAL A 199 -5.13 7.86 21.59
CA VAL A 199 -5.15 9.22 21.01
C VAL A 199 -6.44 9.95 21.41
N ALA A 200 -6.32 11.20 21.87
CA ALA A 200 -7.49 12.01 22.14
C ALA A 200 -8.07 12.58 20.84
N TRP A 201 -9.39 12.63 20.75
CA TRP A 201 -10.15 13.21 19.65
C TRP A 201 -9.66 14.62 19.26
N THR A 202 -9.29 15.42 20.27
CA THR A 202 -8.83 16.80 20.13
C THR A 202 -7.32 16.93 19.94
N ASP A 203 -6.58 15.82 19.92
CA ASP A 203 -5.13 15.89 19.74
C ASP A 203 -4.81 16.64 18.44
N PRO A 204 -3.85 17.58 18.47
CA PRO A 204 -3.54 18.39 17.31
C PRO A 204 -3.08 17.50 16.16
N LEU A 205 -3.37 17.94 14.94
CA LEU A 205 -2.93 17.31 13.70
C LEU A 205 -1.40 17.33 13.61
N GLN A 206 -0.70 16.39 14.25
CA GLN A 206 0.71 16.17 13.95
C GLN A 206 0.80 15.53 12.55
N ASN A 207 1.66 16.10 11.70
CA ASN A 207 1.75 15.75 10.29
C ASN A 207 3.19 15.40 9.91
N PRO A 208 3.46 14.24 9.29
CA PRO A 208 2.65 13.00 9.23
C PRO A 208 2.79 12.16 10.52
N ALA A 209 1.90 11.17 10.72
CA ALA A 209 2.11 10.13 11.73
C ALA A 209 3.43 9.41 11.42
N GLN A 210 4.30 9.29 12.42
CA GLN A 210 5.58 8.61 12.28
C GLN A 210 5.40 7.10 12.43
N CYS A 211 6.31 6.30 11.87
CA CYS A 211 6.24 4.84 11.93
C CYS A 211 6.13 4.33 13.38
N ASN A 212 6.85 5.00 14.29
CA ASN A 212 6.84 4.70 15.71
C ASN A 212 5.58 5.15 16.45
N ASP A 213 4.68 5.94 15.86
CA ASP A 213 3.43 6.35 16.51
C ASP A 213 2.50 5.15 16.73
N CYS A 214 2.47 4.20 15.79
CA CYS A 214 1.57 3.04 15.83
C CYS A 214 2.21 1.83 16.55
N HIS A 215 3.46 1.50 16.21
CA HIS A 215 4.18 0.33 16.73
C HIS A 215 5.68 0.61 16.77
N GLY A 216 6.46 -0.24 17.44
CA GLY A 216 7.92 -0.19 17.33
C GLY A 216 8.36 -0.32 15.86
N ALA A 217 9.12 0.66 15.38
CA ALA A 217 9.64 0.71 14.02
C ALA A 217 11.13 1.09 14.06
N PRO A 218 12.06 0.13 13.89
CA PRO A 218 11.80 -1.29 13.65
C PRO A 218 11.25 -2.04 14.89
N PRO A 219 10.57 -3.20 14.71
CA PRO A 219 10.08 -4.01 15.82
C PRO A 219 11.20 -4.52 16.75
N ALA A 220 10.82 -4.96 17.95
CA ALA A 220 11.76 -5.61 18.86
C ALA A 220 12.42 -6.83 18.20
N ASN A 221 13.73 -7.02 18.42
CA ASN A 221 14.55 -8.08 17.84
C ASN A 221 14.73 -8.01 16.31
N HIS A 222 14.41 -6.88 15.67
CA HIS A 222 14.69 -6.66 14.26
C HIS A 222 16.21 -6.54 14.00
N TYR A 223 16.65 -6.94 12.81
CA TYR A 223 18.03 -6.77 12.35
C TYR A 223 18.43 -5.27 12.38
N ALA A 224 19.59 -4.97 12.98
CA ALA A 224 20.04 -3.59 13.19
C ALA A 224 20.85 -3.00 12.02
N GLY A 225 21.03 -3.73 10.92
CA GLY A 225 21.76 -3.25 9.74
C GLY A 225 20.89 -2.45 8.76
N ALA A 226 21.45 -2.13 7.59
CA ALA A 226 20.78 -1.31 6.58
C ALA A 226 19.47 -1.93 6.08
N CYS A 227 18.42 -1.12 5.95
CA CYS A 227 17.09 -1.53 5.50
C CYS A 227 17.12 -2.20 4.12
N THR A 228 18.00 -1.75 3.22
CA THR A 228 18.21 -2.30 1.88
C THR A 228 18.66 -3.77 1.86
N SER A 229 19.09 -4.30 3.01
CA SER A 229 19.41 -5.73 3.14
C SER A 229 18.18 -6.62 2.98
N CYS A 230 17.00 -6.10 3.31
CA CYS A 230 15.74 -6.83 3.29
C CYS A 230 14.61 -6.11 2.56
N HIS A 231 14.63 -4.79 2.46
CA HIS A 231 13.53 -3.99 1.92
C HIS A 231 13.95 -3.30 0.62
N ARG A 232 13.23 -3.57 -0.49
CA ARG A 232 13.51 -2.94 -1.79
C ARG A 232 13.04 -1.47 -1.81
N GLU A 233 12.05 -1.15 -1.00
CA GLU A 233 11.47 0.18 -0.80
C GLU A 233 12.24 1.07 0.18
N ALA A 234 13.37 0.60 0.71
CA ALA A 234 14.25 1.41 1.52
C ALA A 234 14.78 2.61 0.72
N ASN A 235 15.02 3.73 1.40
CA ASN A 235 15.69 4.87 0.81
C ASN A 235 17.12 4.51 0.37
N ALA A 236 17.72 5.34 -0.48
CA ALA A 236 19.04 5.07 -1.05
C ALA A 236 20.15 4.85 -0.01
N THR A 237 20.02 5.47 1.18
CA THR A 237 20.96 5.30 2.30
C THR A 237 20.70 4.06 3.14
N GLY A 238 19.60 3.34 2.92
CA GLY A 238 19.20 2.16 3.68
C GLY A 238 18.91 2.44 5.15
N THR A 239 18.41 3.62 5.48
CA THR A 239 18.13 4.07 6.86
C THR A 239 16.64 4.19 7.18
N ALA A 240 15.78 4.22 6.16
CA ALA A 240 14.33 4.30 6.34
C ALA A 240 13.58 3.68 5.17
N LEU A 241 12.34 3.25 5.40
CA LEU A 241 11.42 2.80 4.36
C LEU A 241 10.67 3.99 3.77
N THR A 242 10.45 3.99 2.46
CA THR A 242 9.80 5.09 1.75
C THR A 242 8.32 4.86 1.49
N ASN A 243 7.83 3.61 1.59
CA ASN A 243 6.44 3.26 1.36
C ASN A 243 5.76 2.69 2.63
N PRO A 244 4.99 3.51 3.37
CA PRO A 244 4.33 3.06 4.60
C PRO A 244 3.19 2.06 4.33
N VAL A 245 2.63 2.00 3.11
CA VAL A 245 1.48 1.15 2.79
C VAL A 245 1.80 -0.35 2.94
N LEU A 246 3.05 -0.75 2.69
CA LEU A 246 3.48 -2.14 2.82
C LEU A 246 3.53 -2.62 4.28
N HIS A 247 3.44 -1.74 5.27
CA HIS A 247 3.60 -2.10 6.68
C HIS A 247 2.31 -1.95 7.49
N VAL A 248 1.32 -1.20 7.00
CA VAL A 248 0.04 -0.98 7.71
C VAL A 248 -0.91 -2.17 7.65
N ASN A 249 -0.63 -3.17 6.80
CA ASN A 249 -1.33 -4.46 6.78
C ASN A 249 -0.94 -5.36 7.98
N GLY A 250 0.03 -4.95 8.81
CA GLY A 250 0.51 -5.72 9.96
C GLY A 250 1.44 -6.87 9.59
N ARG A 251 1.93 -6.92 8.34
CA ARG A 251 2.92 -7.89 7.86
C ARG A 251 4.25 -7.18 7.62
N VAL A 252 5.36 -7.88 7.89
CA VAL A 252 6.68 -7.44 7.45
C VAL A 252 6.88 -7.98 6.04
N ASP A 253 6.75 -7.10 5.05
CA ASP A 253 6.94 -7.43 3.65
C ASP A 253 8.43 -7.29 3.30
N LEU A 254 9.09 -8.42 3.06
CA LEU A 254 10.49 -8.47 2.63
C LEU A 254 10.57 -8.36 1.10
N GLY A 255 11.65 -7.74 0.61
CA GLY A 255 11.94 -7.59 -0.79
C GLY A 255 10.93 -6.66 -1.47
N ASP A 256 10.16 -7.20 -2.42
CA ASP A 256 9.00 -6.52 -3.02
C ASP A 256 7.64 -6.93 -2.41
N GLY A 257 7.66 -7.73 -1.33
CA GLY A 257 6.46 -8.15 -0.62
C GLY A 257 5.74 -9.36 -1.20
N SER A 258 6.19 -9.93 -2.33
CA SER A 258 5.58 -11.14 -2.91
C SER A 258 5.65 -12.38 -2.02
N GLY A 259 6.57 -12.41 -1.04
CA GLY A 259 6.81 -13.58 -0.20
C GLY A 259 7.47 -14.76 -0.93
N GLN A 260 7.87 -14.55 -2.19
CA GLN A 260 8.57 -15.54 -3.00
C GLN A 260 10.08 -15.25 -3.02
N CYS A 261 10.86 -16.20 -3.54
CA CYS A 261 12.30 -16.04 -3.74
C CYS A 261 12.63 -14.81 -4.61
N GLY A 262 11.76 -14.48 -5.58
CA GLY A 262 11.79 -13.29 -6.45
C GLY A 262 11.79 -11.95 -5.71
N ALA A 263 11.28 -11.94 -4.48
CA ALA A 263 11.26 -10.73 -3.65
C ALA A 263 12.67 -10.21 -3.37
N CYS A 264 13.61 -11.13 -3.14
CA CYS A 264 14.98 -10.82 -2.75
C CYS A 264 16.00 -11.15 -3.85
N HIS A 265 15.71 -12.14 -4.71
CA HIS A 265 16.61 -12.63 -5.74
C HIS A 265 15.99 -12.50 -7.13
N GLY A 266 16.81 -12.19 -8.14
CA GLY A 266 16.34 -12.08 -9.51
C GLY A 266 15.43 -10.88 -9.75
N ALA A 267 14.36 -11.08 -10.52
CA ALA A 267 13.43 -10.03 -10.91
C ALA A 267 12.01 -10.57 -11.11
N GLY A 268 11.03 -9.89 -10.51
CA GLY A 268 9.63 -10.32 -10.53
C GLY A 268 9.47 -11.72 -9.92
N GLU A 269 8.72 -12.58 -10.59
CA GLU A 269 8.50 -13.97 -10.17
C GLU A 269 9.73 -14.88 -10.38
N SER A 270 10.77 -14.41 -11.09
CA SER A 270 11.96 -15.21 -11.34
C SER A 270 12.98 -15.05 -10.21
N PRO A 271 13.29 -16.14 -9.47
CA PRO A 271 14.27 -16.08 -8.38
C PRO A 271 15.72 -16.07 -8.87
N TRP A 272 15.94 -16.18 -10.18
CA TRP A 272 17.26 -16.27 -10.79
C TRP A 272 17.93 -14.90 -10.86
N PRO A 273 19.06 -14.68 -10.18
CA PRO A 273 19.86 -13.48 -10.38
C PRO A 273 20.28 -13.37 -11.85
N SER A 274 20.20 -12.16 -12.42
CA SER A 274 20.62 -11.91 -13.80
C SER A 274 22.13 -11.64 -13.95
N SER A 275 22.88 -11.67 -12.84
CA SER A 275 24.29 -11.32 -12.80
C SER A 275 25.22 -12.54 -12.85
N GLY A 276 26.32 -12.37 -13.57
CA GLY A 276 27.41 -13.34 -13.67
C GLY A 276 26.95 -14.71 -14.17
N ALA A 277 27.47 -15.76 -13.52
CA ALA A 277 27.32 -17.14 -13.93
C ALA A 277 25.88 -17.66 -13.83
N HIS A 278 24.98 -17.00 -13.09
CA HIS A 278 23.59 -17.45 -12.99
C HIS A 278 22.90 -17.47 -14.35
N ALA A 279 23.10 -16.45 -15.18
CA ALA A 279 22.48 -16.40 -16.51
C ALA A 279 22.93 -17.57 -17.39
N ALA A 280 24.21 -17.98 -17.28
CA ALA A 280 24.77 -19.11 -18.01
C ALA A 280 24.14 -20.45 -17.58
N HIS A 281 23.81 -20.59 -16.30
CA HIS A 281 23.30 -21.84 -15.70
C HIS A 281 21.77 -21.92 -15.67
N ALA A 282 21.07 -20.79 -15.66
CA ALA A 282 19.61 -20.73 -15.70
C ALA A 282 19.08 -21.17 -17.07
N ASN A 283 19.78 -20.79 -18.15
CA ASN A 283 19.40 -21.13 -19.51
C ASN A 283 20.63 -21.49 -20.37
N PRO A 284 21.31 -22.61 -20.08
CA PRO A 284 22.50 -23.01 -20.81
C PRO A 284 22.16 -23.42 -22.24
N SER A 285 23.02 -23.06 -23.19
CA SER A 285 22.83 -23.38 -24.61
C SER A 285 23.09 -24.85 -24.96
N ALA A 286 23.75 -25.59 -24.07
CA ALA A 286 24.25 -26.95 -24.28
C ALA A 286 23.99 -27.89 -23.10
N ALA A 287 23.11 -27.53 -22.15
CA ALA A 287 22.75 -28.35 -21.00
C ALA A 287 21.31 -28.06 -20.56
N ARG A 288 20.80 -28.83 -19.60
CA ARG A 288 19.57 -28.46 -18.87
C ARG A 288 19.91 -27.36 -17.85
N PRO A 289 18.94 -26.51 -17.47
CA PRO A 289 19.10 -25.57 -16.36
C PRO A 289 19.68 -26.28 -15.13
N VAL A 290 20.75 -25.72 -14.58
CA VAL A 290 21.44 -26.31 -13.43
C VAL A 290 20.69 -25.94 -12.15
N PRO A 291 20.31 -26.89 -11.29
CA PRO A 291 19.64 -26.57 -10.02
C PRO A 291 20.53 -25.71 -9.11
N CYS A 292 19.95 -24.74 -8.41
CA CYS A 292 20.65 -23.84 -7.49
C CYS A 292 21.46 -24.59 -6.41
N GLU A 293 20.92 -25.71 -5.94
CA GLU A 293 21.51 -26.61 -4.94
C GLU A 293 22.82 -27.24 -5.43
N SER A 294 23.13 -27.13 -6.72
CA SER A 294 24.42 -27.55 -7.25
C SER A 294 25.56 -26.67 -6.74
N CYS A 295 25.29 -25.40 -6.39
CA CYS A 295 26.31 -24.42 -6.02
C CYS A 295 26.20 -23.95 -4.57
N HIS A 296 25.00 -23.85 -4.02
CA HIS A 296 24.80 -23.42 -2.64
C HIS A 296 23.52 -24.01 -2.05
N SER A 297 23.46 -24.11 -0.72
CA SER A 297 22.22 -24.51 -0.06
C SER A 297 21.10 -23.52 -0.38
N VAL A 298 19.93 -24.03 -0.76
CA VAL A 298 18.69 -23.27 -0.90
C VAL A 298 17.82 -23.61 0.30
N PRO A 299 17.49 -22.65 1.19
CA PRO A 299 16.61 -22.90 2.32
C PRO A 299 15.23 -23.38 1.86
N SER A 300 14.74 -24.45 2.46
CA SER A 300 13.34 -24.86 2.29
C SER A 300 12.39 -23.91 3.02
N ALA A 301 11.11 -23.94 2.66
CA ALA A 301 10.08 -23.14 3.33
C ALA A 301 10.15 -23.30 4.86
N GLY A 302 10.21 -22.18 5.59
CA GLY A 302 10.29 -22.15 7.06
C GLY A 302 11.71 -22.26 7.63
N GLN A 303 12.74 -22.50 6.82
CA GLN A 303 14.13 -22.44 7.28
C GLN A 303 14.64 -20.99 7.32
N LYS A 304 15.58 -20.72 8.23
CA LYS A 304 16.26 -19.41 8.29
C LYS A 304 17.04 -19.18 7.00
N HIS A 305 16.73 -18.09 6.32
CA HIS A 305 17.48 -17.66 5.15
C HIS A 305 18.69 -16.82 5.59
N PRO A 306 19.91 -17.06 5.08
CA PRO A 306 21.06 -16.19 5.33
C PRO A 306 20.79 -14.76 4.81
N ILE A 307 21.18 -13.74 5.59
CA ILE A 307 20.99 -12.32 5.25
C ILE A 307 22.37 -11.64 5.20
N GLY A 308 22.59 -10.75 4.22
CA GLY A 308 23.70 -9.78 4.24
C GLY A 308 25.10 -10.27 3.83
N GLY A 309 25.27 -11.52 3.39
CA GLY A 309 26.60 -12.08 3.06
C GLY A 309 26.74 -12.77 1.70
N GLY A 310 25.69 -12.75 0.86
CA GLY A 310 25.59 -13.62 -0.31
C GLY A 310 25.41 -15.09 0.05
N ALA A 311 25.08 -15.93 -0.93
CA ALA A 311 24.97 -17.37 -0.70
C ALA A 311 26.35 -17.96 -0.38
N ARG A 312 26.44 -18.77 0.69
CA ARG A 312 27.64 -19.56 0.97
C ARG A 312 27.71 -20.69 -0.06
N VAL A 313 28.72 -20.62 -0.94
CA VAL A 313 28.96 -21.67 -1.93
C VAL A 313 29.30 -22.98 -1.22
N THR A 314 28.47 -23.99 -1.46
CA THR A 314 28.57 -25.35 -0.94
C THR A 314 28.10 -26.26 -2.07
N PHE A 315 29.06 -26.86 -2.80
CA PHE A 315 28.74 -27.63 -3.99
C PHE A 315 28.00 -28.94 -3.66
N GLY A 316 27.03 -29.26 -4.49
CA GLY A 316 26.20 -30.47 -4.40
C GLY A 316 25.75 -30.92 -5.79
N GLY A 317 24.96 -32.00 -5.83
CA GLY A 317 24.30 -32.48 -7.05
C GLY A 317 25.25 -32.59 -8.25
N LEU A 318 24.92 -31.88 -9.33
CA LEU A 318 25.64 -31.94 -10.60
C LEU A 318 27.09 -31.45 -10.47
N ALA A 319 27.39 -30.49 -9.59
CA ALA A 319 28.74 -29.93 -9.48
C ALA A 319 29.78 -30.95 -8.99
N ILE A 320 29.36 -31.94 -8.20
CA ILE A 320 30.20 -33.01 -7.63
C ILE A 320 29.94 -34.38 -8.25
N ALA A 321 29.15 -34.44 -9.34
CA ALA A 321 28.89 -35.68 -10.05
C ALA A 321 30.20 -36.32 -10.56
N GLY A 322 30.19 -37.64 -10.79
CA GLY A 322 31.37 -38.36 -11.28
C GLY A 322 32.58 -38.36 -10.33
N GLY A 323 32.40 -37.99 -9.05
CA GLY A 323 33.48 -37.91 -8.07
C GLY A 323 34.28 -36.60 -8.13
N SER A 324 33.78 -35.58 -8.83
CA SER A 324 34.42 -34.26 -8.94
C SER A 324 34.60 -33.58 -7.58
N ARG A 325 35.77 -32.96 -7.38
CA ARG A 325 36.14 -32.25 -6.15
C ARG A 325 35.97 -30.75 -6.34
N ALA A 326 34.73 -30.32 -6.55
CA ALA A 326 34.38 -28.93 -6.87
C ALA A 326 34.91 -27.94 -5.82
N THR A 327 35.56 -26.87 -6.29
CA THR A 327 36.14 -25.82 -5.44
C THR A 327 35.72 -24.43 -5.91
N PHE A 328 35.56 -23.52 -4.94
CA PHE A 328 35.28 -22.11 -5.17
C PHE A 328 36.26 -21.28 -4.36
N ASP A 329 37.02 -20.42 -5.05
CA ASP A 329 37.86 -19.43 -4.39
C ASP A 329 37.05 -18.15 -4.17
N PRO A 330 36.70 -17.80 -2.91
CA PRO A 330 35.91 -16.61 -2.62
C PRO A 330 36.65 -15.29 -2.87
N THR A 331 37.98 -15.31 -3.03
CA THR A 331 38.82 -14.12 -3.30
C THR A 331 38.80 -13.81 -4.78
N THR A 332 39.18 -14.77 -5.62
CA THR A 332 39.22 -14.60 -7.09
C THR A 332 37.86 -14.82 -7.76
N LYS A 333 36.89 -15.33 -6.99
CA LYS A 333 35.56 -15.76 -7.44
C LYS A 333 35.62 -16.88 -8.48
N THR A 334 36.66 -17.72 -8.44
CA THR A 334 36.90 -18.76 -9.45
C THR A 334 36.27 -20.09 -9.05
N CYS A 335 35.58 -20.74 -9.99
CA CYS A 335 35.03 -22.09 -9.86
C CYS A 335 35.94 -23.08 -10.59
N SER A 336 36.27 -24.21 -9.98
CA SER A 336 37.14 -25.22 -10.60
C SER A 336 36.83 -26.63 -10.11
N GLN A 337 37.30 -27.63 -10.86
CA GLN A 337 37.17 -29.06 -10.54
C GLN A 337 35.72 -29.53 -10.34
N THR A 338 34.76 -28.84 -10.96
CA THR A 338 33.36 -29.32 -10.99
C THR A 338 33.21 -30.39 -12.07
N TYR A 339 32.04 -31.02 -12.15
CA TYR A 339 31.75 -32.00 -13.22
C TYR A 339 31.93 -31.43 -14.65
N CYS A 340 31.62 -30.16 -14.88
CA CYS A 340 31.74 -29.51 -16.19
C CYS A 340 33.00 -28.65 -16.34
N HIS A 341 33.58 -28.16 -15.24
CA HIS A 341 34.73 -27.26 -15.20
C HIS A 341 35.98 -28.06 -14.78
N THR A 342 36.40 -29.00 -15.64
CA THR A 342 37.38 -30.06 -15.29
C THR A 342 38.79 -29.82 -15.81
N GLY A 343 39.07 -28.76 -16.58
CA GLY A 343 40.43 -28.51 -17.09
C GLY A 343 40.80 -29.23 -18.38
N ARG A 344 40.10 -30.29 -18.79
CA ARG A 344 40.63 -31.18 -19.85
C ARG A 344 40.20 -30.75 -21.26
N GLY A 345 41.07 -29.98 -21.91
CA GLY A 345 40.91 -29.55 -23.30
C GLY A 345 39.84 -28.47 -23.52
N ALA A 346 39.32 -27.91 -22.43
CA ALA A 346 38.40 -26.78 -22.42
C ALA A 346 39.11 -25.46 -22.71
N ASN A 347 38.42 -24.54 -23.39
CA ASN A 347 38.93 -23.19 -23.65
C ASN A 347 38.74 -22.24 -22.45
N ALA A 348 37.90 -22.61 -21.47
CA ALA A 348 37.63 -21.83 -20.26
C ALA A 348 37.36 -22.77 -19.05
N PRO A 349 38.36 -23.52 -18.59
CA PRO A 349 38.15 -24.58 -17.61
C PRO A 349 37.82 -24.12 -16.19
N ASP A 350 38.24 -22.90 -15.82
CA ASP A 350 38.06 -22.34 -14.48
C ASP A 350 37.37 -20.97 -14.57
N PRO A 351 36.06 -20.93 -14.88
CA PRO A 351 35.34 -19.67 -15.02
C PRO A 351 35.19 -18.95 -13.67
N LYS A 352 35.08 -17.63 -13.73
CA LYS A 352 34.73 -16.80 -12.58
C LYS A 352 33.22 -16.72 -12.43
N TRP A 353 32.77 -16.54 -11.20
CA TRP A 353 31.38 -16.29 -10.85
C TRP A 353 30.76 -15.12 -11.61
N THR A 354 31.58 -14.13 -11.98
CA THR A 354 31.15 -12.95 -12.72
C THR A 354 31.13 -13.15 -14.22
N ASP A 355 31.61 -14.29 -14.73
CA ASP A 355 31.61 -14.58 -16.16
C ASP A 355 30.17 -14.81 -16.63
N GLY A 356 29.85 -14.24 -17.80
CA GLY A 356 28.53 -14.36 -18.40
C GLY A 356 28.36 -15.64 -19.23
N PRO A 357 27.25 -15.76 -19.99
CA PRO A 357 26.89 -16.97 -20.76
C PRO A 357 27.95 -17.48 -21.75
N SER A 358 28.90 -16.64 -22.17
CA SER A 358 29.98 -17.04 -23.08
C SER A 358 30.92 -18.10 -22.50
N SER A 359 31.01 -18.22 -21.16
CA SER A 359 31.79 -19.27 -20.49
C SER A 359 31.11 -20.65 -20.51
N ALA A 360 29.87 -20.75 -21.02
CA ALA A 360 29.11 -21.98 -21.18
C ALA A 360 28.84 -22.32 -22.66
N ALA A 361 29.62 -21.76 -23.59
CA ALA A 361 29.53 -22.10 -25.01
C ALA A 361 30.10 -23.50 -25.31
N CYS A 362 29.72 -24.09 -26.45
CA CYS A 362 30.33 -25.33 -26.93
C CYS A 362 31.86 -25.19 -27.00
N GLY A 363 32.60 -26.15 -26.45
CA GLY A 363 34.06 -26.09 -26.34
C GLY A 363 34.58 -25.55 -25.00
N ALA A 364 33.71 -24.96 -24.17
CA ALA A 364 34.08 -24.44 -22.86
C ALA A 364 34.23 -25.54 -21.79
N CYS A 365 33.54 -26.68 -21.92
CA CYS A 365 33.62 -27.79 -20.97
C CYS A 365 34.65 -28.86 -21.36
N HIS A 366 34.81 -29.10 -22.66
CA HIS A 366 35.75 -30.06 -23.24
C HIS A 366 36.09 -29.62 -24.67
N SER A 367 37.16 -30.18 -25.26
CA SER A 367 37.49 -29.92 -26.67
C SER A 367 36.39 -30.45 -27.58
N ILE A 368 36.11 -29.71 -28.66
CA ILE A 368 35.24 -30.15 -29.76
C ILE A 368 36.04 -29.93 -31.05
N PRO A 369 36.55 -31.00 -31.70
CA PRO A 369 36.37 -32.43 -31.39
C PRO A 369 37.11 -32.90 -30.11
N PRO A 370 36.71 -34.05 -29.50
CA PRO A 370 37.39 -34.62 -28.35
C PRO A 370 38.89 -34.90 -28.61
N PRO A 371 39.73 -34.92 -27.56
CA PRO A 371 41.14 -35.32 -27.71
C PRO A 371 41.31 -36.76 -28.20
N ALA A 372 42.53 -37.11 -28.62
CA ALA A 372 42.91 -38.48 -29.00
C ALA A 372 42.42 -39.53 -27.98
N PRO A 373 41.95 -40.71 -28.43
CA PRO A 373 42.14 -41.29 -29.76
C PRO A 373 41.03 -40.97 -30.78
N HIS A 374 40.27 -39.87 -30.60
CA HIS A 374 39.31 -39.42 -31.61
C HIS A 374 39.98 -39.25 -32.98
N ALA A 375 39.34 -39.77 -34.04
CA ALA A 375 39.87 -39.71 -35.39
C ALA A 375 40.00 -38.24 -35.88
N THR A 376 41.02 -37.96 -36.70
CA THR A 376 41.29 -36.62 -37.24
C THR A 376 40.55 -36.33 -38.55
N GLU A 377 39.48 -37.08 -38.83
CA GLU A 377 38.68 -36.93 -40.04
C GLU A 377 37.95 -35.58 -40.05
N THR A 378 37.87 -34.94 -41.22
CA THR A 378 37.30 -33.59 -41.38
C THR A 378 35.81 -33.60 -41.77
N ASN A 379 35.27 -34.74 -42.16
CA ASN A 379 33.88 -34.91 -42.61
C ASN A 379 32.93 -35.31 -41.47
N CYS A 380 32.90 -34.53 -40.38
CA CYS A 380 32.18 -34.90 -39.16
C CYS A 380 30.65 -35.01 -39.31
N GLY A 381 30.01 -34.17 -40.13
CA GLY A 381 28.55 -34.14 -40.31
C GLY A 381 28.02 -34.99 -41.47
N ALA A 382 28.86 -35.26 -42.48
CA ALA A 382 28.50 -36.09 -43.63
C ALA A 382 28.78 -37.58 -43.41
N ASN A 383 29.61 -37.91 -42.41
CA ASN A 383 29.96 -39.28 -42.08
C ASN A 383 28.91 -39.91 -41.15
N THR A 384 28.05 -40.74 -41.73
CA THR A 384 27.05 -41.54 -40.99
C THR A 384 27.67 -42.66 -40.15
N LEU A 385 28.99 -42.88 -40.16
CA LEU A 385 29.62 -43.89 -39.30
C LEU A 385 29.72 -43.45 -37.84
N CYS A 386 30.08 -42.19 -37.56
CA CYS A 386 30.48 -41.80 -36.19
C CYS A 386 29.56 -40.78 -35.50
N HIS A 387 28.93 -39.86 -36.24
CA HIS A 387 28.11 -38.78 -35.66
C HIS A 387 26.67 -38.74 -36.17
N GLN A 388 26.20 -39.75 -36.90
CA GLN A 388 24.82 -40.02 -37.35
C GLN A 388 23.78 -38.90 -37.10
N GLY A 389 23.84 -37.81 -37.88
CA GLY A 389 22.85 -36.72 -37.83
C GLY A 389 22.90 -35.80 -36.60
N SER A 390 23.89 -35.97 -35.72
CA SER A 390 24.14 -35.11 -34.56
C SER A 390 24.85 -33.81 -34.94
N LEU A 391 25.51 -33.77 -36.09
CA LEU A 391 26.22 -32.60 -36.61
C LEU A 391 25.63 -32.17 -37.95
N SER A 392 25.44 -30.87 -38.15
CA SER A 392 24.96 -30.27 -39.42
C SER A 392 26.12 -29.96 -40.37
N SER A 393 27.28 -29.56 -39.85
CA SER A 393 28.51 -29.32 -40.61
C SER A 393 29.69 -29.12 -39.64
N GLY A 394 30.85 -29.71 -39.92
CA GLY A 394 32.02 -29.61 -39.05
C GLY A 394 31.68 -29.94 -37.59
N THR A 395 31.96 -29.02 -36.65
CA THR A 395 31.64 -29.15 -35.22
C THR A 395 30.29 -28.56 -34.81
N THR A 396 29.43 -28.20 -35.78
CA THR A 396 28.12 -27.60 -35.52
C THR A 396 27.07 -28.67 -35.27
N PHE A 397 26.40 -28.64 -34.12
CA PHE A 397 25.38 -29.62 -33.75
C PHE A 397 23.99 -29.31 -34.33
N THR A 398 23.26 -30.36 -34.73
CA THR A 398 21.81 -30.31 -35.00
C THR A 398 21.03 -30.16 -33.69
N ALA A 399 19.73 -29.83 -33.77
CA ALA A 399 18.87 -29.78 -32.57
C ALA A 399 18.85 -31.13 -31.81
N LEU A 400 18.85 -32.24 -32.54
CA LEU A 400 18.90 -33.59 -31.98
C LEU A 400 20.27 -33.89 -31.35
N GLY A 401 21.37 -33.50 -32.01
CA GLY A 401 22.71 -33.65 -31.46
C GLY A 401 22.94 -32.83 -30.19
N LYS A 402 22.36 -31.63 -30.10
CA LYS A 402 22.34 -30.83 -28.87
C LYS A 402 21.58 -31.56 -27.76
N ALA A 403 20.37 -32.06 -28.04
CA ALA A 403 19.56 -32.77 -27.04
C ALA A 403 20.25 -34.02 -26.46
N ALA A 404 21.09 -34.71 -27.24
CA ALA A 404 21.85 -35.88 -26.79
C ALA A 404 23.08 -35.54 -25.91
N HIS A 405 23.57 -34.30 -25.90
CA HIS A 405 24.72 -33.88 -25.08
C HIS A 405 24.31 -33.12 -23.80
N VAL A 406 23.01 -32.89 -23.62
CA VAL A 406 22.43 -31.94 -22.66
C VAL A 406 22.24 -32.51 -21.25
N ASP A 407 22.37 -33.84 -21.07
CA ASP A 407 22.17 -34.51 -19.77
C ASP A 407 23.45 -34.69 -18.93
N GLY A 408 24.58 -34.18 -19.43
CA GLY A 408 25.88 -34.31 -18.77
C GLY A 408 26.46 -35.72 -18.83
N THR A 409 25.78 -36.70 -19.43
CA THR A 409 26.39 -38.00 -19.70
C THR A 409 27.04 -37.94 -21.08
N VAL A 410 28.32 -38.30 -21.16
CA VAL A 410 28.90 -38.63 -22.47
C VAL A 410 28.35 -40.00 -22.84
N THR A 411 27.17 -40.04 -23.46
CA THR A 411 26.71 -41.24 -24.13
C THR A 411 27.59 -41.42 -25.35
N ARG A 412 28.64 -42.25 -25.21
CA ARG A 412 29.31 -42.83 -26.38
C ARG A 412 28.22 -43.57 -27.14
N GLY A 413 27.97 -43.16 -28.39
CA GLY A 413 26.88 -43.71 -29.21
C GLY A 413 26.87 -45.25 -29.22
N LEU A 414 25.66 -45.78 -29.33
CA LEU A 414 25.38 -47.16 -29.71
C LEU A 414 26.10 -47.54 -31.01
#